data_AF-A0A0K0E4U3-F1
#
_entry.id   AF-A0A0K0E4U3-F1
#
_cell.length_a   1.000
_cell.length_b   1.000
_cell.length_c   1.000
_cell.angle_alpha   90.00
_cell.angle_beta   90.00
_cell.angle_gamma   90.00
#
_symmetry.space_group_name_H-M   'P 1'
#
loop_
_entity.id
_entity.type
_entity.pdbx_description
1 polymer ?
#
loop_
_entity_poly.entity_id
_entity_poly.type
_entity_poly.pdbx_seq_one_letter_code
_entity_poly.pdbx_strand_id
1 'polypeptide(L)'
;MFTIQLPIYGILYNLYIDNSWISSAEYVLGAMFLTSFFTHSLVLSCMRFCAVKFPLKYHKLITIKKIIIVIIGMILFDLSIGVGTLFFPATYEYISETRSLIAKYKTKLAVYYMIFYGLTINGIIIIISFILNVLNWYTIYKKKDNNSVKTKKDIVYGFYTFITFISTLLYYTYYVLRVIGTLSGEENYNEIANILITYVVEVVSLVNFYFLLIVSQDLRKLILKFTYLLIKKKN
;
A
#
# COMPACT_ATOMS: atom_id res chain seq x y z
N MET A 1 -8.40 6.02 -11.71
CA MET A 1 -9.72 6.68 -11.53
C MET A 1 -10.36 7.06 -12.87
N PHE A 2 -9.68 7.78 -13.77
CA PHE A 2 -10.27 8.18 -15.07
C PHE A 2 -10.88 7.04 -15.89
N THR A 3 -10.18 5.91 -16.06
CA THR A 3 -10.69 4.78 -16.85
C THR A 3 -11.90 4.08 -16.23
N ILE A 4 -12.02 4.09 -14.89
CA ILE A 4 -13.14 3.52 -14.13
C ILE A 4 -14.35 4.46 -14.14
N GLN A 5 -14.13 5.76 -14.37
CA GLN A 5 -15.21 6.74 -14.52
C GLN A 5 -15.76 6.82 -15.96
N LEU A 6 -15.02 6.33 -16.97
CA LEU A 6 -15.49 6.29 -18.37
C LEU A 6 -16.87 5.61 -18.53
N PRO A 7 -17.16 4.47 -17.87
CA PRO A 7 -18.44 3.81 -17.99
C PRO A 7 -19.61 4.63 -17.42
N ILE A 8 -19.36 5.53 -16.47
CA ILE A 8 -20.38 6.46 -15.93
C ILE A 8 -20.85 7.42 -17.03
N TYR A 9 -19.97 7.79 -17.95
CA TYR A 9 -20.30 8.60 -19.13
C TYR A 9 -20.90 7.76 -20.29
N GLY A 10 -21.22 6.49 -20.05
CA GLY A 10 -21.67 5.54 -21.09
C GLY A 10 -20.57 5.07 -22.04
N ILE A 11 -19.32 5.51 -21.83
CA ILE A 11 -18.18 5.14 -22.67
C ILE A 11 -17.68 3.76 -22.22
N LEU A 12 -17.62 2.80 -23.15
CA LEU A 12 -17.21 1.41 -22.91
C LEU A 12 -18.14 0.62 -21.95
N TYR A 13 -19.35 1.10 -21.65
CA TYR A 13 -20.29 0.39 -20.76
C TYR A 13 -20.50 -1.07 -21.16
N ASN A 14 -20.84 -1.33 -22.43
CA ASN A 14 -21.00 -2.69 -22.96
C ASN A 14 -19.71 -3.51 -22.85
N LEU A 15 -18.54 -2.88 -23.03
CA LEU A 15 -17.26 -3.57 -22.87
C LEU A 15 -17.11 -4.14 -21.45
N TYR A 16 -17.44 -3.37 -20.41
CA TYR A 16 -17.32 -3.83 -19.02
C TYR A 16 -18.36 -4.91 -18.67
N ILE A 17 -19.61 -4.77 -19.11
CA ILE A 17 -20.66 -5.76 -18.82
C ILE A 17 -20.45 -7.07 -19.57
N ASP A 18 -20.11 -7.01 -20.85
CA ASP A 18 -20.01 -8.18 -21.72
C ASP A 18 -18.76 -9.01 -21.41
N ASN A 19 -17.75 -8.42 -20.75
CA ASN A 19 -16.45 -9.04 -20.51
C ASN A 19 -16.16 -9.29 -19.04
N SER A 20 -16.47 -10.49 -18.55
CA SER A 20 -16.17 -10.93 -17.18
C SER A 20 -14.69 -10.85 -16.83
N TRP A 21 -13.78 -11.05 -17.79
CA TRP A 21 -12.33 -10.99 -17.54
C TRP A 21 -11.87 -9.62 -17.04
N ILE A 22 -12.56 -8.53 -17.40
CA ILE A 22 -12.23 -7.18 -16.93
C ILE A 22 -12.49 -7.07 -15.42
N SER A 23 -13.62 -7.62 -14.94
CA SER A 23 -13.93 -7.61 -13.51
C SER A 23 -12.96 -8.47 -12.70
N SER A 24 -12.55 -9.62 -13.25
CA SER A 24 -11.49 -10.45 -12.64
C SER A 24 -10.16 -9.70 -12.61
N ALA A 25 -9.80 -8.99 -13.68
CA ALA A 25 -8.59 -8.18 -13.73
C ALA A 25 -8.61 -7.03 -12.72
N GLU A 26 -9.76 -6.36 -12.53
CA GLU A 26 -9.92 -5.35 -11.47
C GLU A 26 -9.61 -5.94 -10.10
N TYR A 27 -10.16 -7.12 -9.79
CA TYR A 27 -9.90 -7.76 -8.50
C TYR A 27 -8.45 -8.20 -8.31
N VAL A 28 -7.80 -8.71 -9.36
CA VAL A 28 -6.36 -9.03 -9.33
C VAL A 28 -5.54 -7.79 -8.99
N LEU A 29 -5.79 -6.69 -9.72
CA LEU A 29 -5.07 -5.43 -9.50
C LEU A 29 -5.39 -4.85 -8.12
N GLY A 30 -6.66 -4.85 -7.72
CA GLY A 30 -7.09 -4.37 -6.41
C GLY A 30 -6.43 -5.11 -5.26
N ALA A 31 -6.42 -6.45 -5.30
CA ALA A 31 -5.79 -7.28 -4.28
C ALA A 31 -4.26 -7.13 -4.27
N MET A 32 -3.62 -7.04 -5.45
CA MET A 32 -2.19 -6.80 -5.58
C MET A 32 -1.78 -5.44 -4.99
N PHE A 33 -2.47 -4.36 -5.38
CA PHE A 33 -2.17 -3.02 -4.87
C PHE A 33 -2.45 -2.90 -3.38
N LEU A 34 -3.56 -3.45 -2.91
CA LEU A 34 -3.88 -3.50 -1.49
C LEU A 34 -2.74 -4.16 -0.70
N THR A 35 -2.34 -5.36 -1.11
CA THR A 35 -1.26 -6.13 -0.46
C THR A 35 0.07 -5.36 -0.49
N SER A 36 0.36 -4.69 -1.61
CA SER A 36 1.60 -3.93 -1.80
C SER A 36 1.84 -2.85 -0.73
N PHE A 37 0.78 -2.24 -0.19
CA PHE A 37 0.91 -1.26 0.90
C PHE A 37 1.42 -1.90 2.19
N PHE A 38 1.00 -3.13 2.48
CA PHE A 38 1.42 -3.88 3.68
C PHE A 38 2.83 -4.42 3.51
N THR A 39 3.14 -5.05 2.38
CA THR A 39 4.48 -5.59 2.11
C THR A 39 5.53 -4.49 2.05
N HIS A 40 5.21 -3.33 1.47
CA HIS A 40 6.09 -2.16 1.48
C HIS A 40 6.40 -1.70 2.91
N SER A 41 5.38 -1.59 3.76
CA SER A 41 5.54 -1.20 5.16
C SER A 41 6.44 -2.16 5.94
N LEU A 42 6.26 -3.47 5.72
CA LEU A 42 7.07 -4.51 6.34
C LEU A 42 8.53 -4.45 5.88
N VAL A 43 8.77 -4.37 4.58
CA VAL A 43 10.11 -4.31 4.01
C VAL A 43 10.83 -3.06 4.50
N LEU A 44 10.16 -1.91 4.51
CA LEU A 44 10.74 -0.67 5.01
C LEU A 44 11.13 -0.79 6.49
N SER A 45 10.25 -1.37 7.31
CA SER A 45 10.49 -1.59 8.74
C SER A 45 11.66 -2.55 9.00
N CYS A 46 11.75 -3.64 8.21
CA CYS A 46 12.83 -4.61 8.25
C CYS A 46 14.19 -4.02 7.82
N MET A 47 14.19 -3.27 6.73
CA MET A 47 15.39 -2.59 6.22
C MET A 47 15.93 -1.58 7.23
N ARG A 48 15.04 -0.82 7.88
CA ARG A 48 15.40 0.12 8.94
C ARG A 48 15.93 -0.61 10.16
N PHE A 49 15.33 -1.73 10.56
CA PHE A 49 15.81 -2.56 11.66
C PHE A 49 17.21 -3.09 11.42
N CYS A 50 17.47 -3.64 10.23
CA CYS A 50 18.80 -4.07 9.83
C CYS A 50 19.81 -2.90 9.88
N ALA A 51 19.41 -1.70 9.42
CA ALA A 51 20.27 -0.52 9.42
C ALA A 51 20.62 -0.03 10.84
N VAL A 52 19.63 0.04 11.75
CA VAL A 52 19.86 0.47 13.13
C VAL A 52 20.63 -0.60 13.91
N LYS A 53 20.23 -1.88 13.81
CA LYS A 53 20.82 -2.95 14.63
C LYS A 53 22.23 -3.33 14.20
N PHE A 54 22.50 -3.36 12.89
CA PHE A 54 23.78 -3.85 12.35
C PHE A 54 24.48 -2.84 11.42
N PRO A 55 24.81 -1.61 11.89
CA PRO A 55 25.30 -0.55 11.01
C PRO A 55 26.60 -0.91 10.27
N LEU A 56 27.53 -1.62 10.93
CA LEU A 56 28.80 -2.05 10.32
C LEU A 56 28.63 -3.16 9.28
N LYS A 57 27.61 -4.02 9.45
CA LYS A 57 27.31 -5.09 8.51
C LYS A 57 26.30 -4.65 7.46
N TYR A 58 25.61 -3.52 7.65
CA TYR A 58 24.53 -3.07 6.79
C TYR A 58 24.96 -2.96 5.32
N HIS A 59 26.14 -2.36 5.05
CA HIS A 59 26.68 -2.28 3.68
C HIS A 59 26.96 -3.65 3.03
N LYS A 60 27.23 -4.70 3.83
CA LYS A 60 27.39 -6.08 3.35
C LYS A 60 26.05 -6.82 3.24
N LEU A 61 25.11 -6.50 4.12
CA LEU A 61 23.77 -7.09 4.15
C LEU A 61 22.89 -6.55 3.02
N ILE A 62 22.94 -5.24 2.78
CA ILE A 62 22.12 -4.53 1.80
C ILE A 62 23.02 -4.09 0.64
N THR A 63 22.93 -4.84 -0.46
CA THR A 63 23.54 -4.50 -1.74
C THR A 63 22.44 -4.28 -2.77
N ILE A 64 22.74 -3.55 -3.86
CA ILE A 64 21.77 -3.29 -4.94
C ILE A 64 21.13 -4.58 -5.44
N LYS A 65 21.93 -5.63 -5.66
CA LYS A 65 21.43 -6.95 -6.10
C LYS A 65 20.40 -7.54 -5.12
N LYS A 66 20.64 -7.41 -3.81
CA LYS A 66 19.72 -7.91 -2.79
C LYS A 66 18.45 -7.06 -2.69
N ILE A 67 18.56 -5.74 -2.83
CA ILE A 67 17.38 -4.86 -2.89
C ILE A 67 16.50 -5.25 -4.09
N ILE A 68 17.08 -5.50 -5.26
CA ILE A 68 16.34 -5.95 -6.45
C ILE A 68 15.61 -7.27 -6.16
N ILE A 69 16.28 -8.23 -5.53
CA ILE A 69 15.67 -9.51 -5.12
C ILE A 69 14.48 -9.27 -4.18
N VAL A 70 14.62 -8.38 -3.19
CA VAL A 70 13.53 -8.04 -2.27
C VAL A 70 12.34 -7.42 -3.01
N ILE A 71 12.58 -6.49 -3.93
CA ILE A 71 11.53 -5.85 -4.74
C ILE A 71 10.81 -6.88 -5.62
N ILE A 72 11.55 -7.75 -6.30
CA ILE A 72 10.97 -8.82 -7.11
C ILE A 72 10.15 -9.76 -6.21
N GLY A 73 10.66 -10.11 -5.03
CA GLY A 73 9.96 -10.93 -4.06
C GLY A 73 8.64 -10.30 -3.60
N MET A 74 8.61 -9.00 -3.35
CA MET A 74 7.38 -8.26 -3.03
C MET A 74 6.38 -8.35 -4.18
N ILE A 75 6.80 -8.04 -5.41
CA ILE A 75 5.94 -8.08 -6.59
C ILE A 75 5.36 -9.49 -6.80
N LEU A 76 6.18 -10.53 -6.69
CA LEU A 76 5.73 -11.92 -6.83
C LEU A 76 4.75 -12.33 -5.73
N PHE A 77 5.01 -11.89 -4.49
CA PHE A 77 4.09 -12.14 -3.37
C PHE A 77 2.75 -11.43 -3.59
N ASP A 78 2.76 -10.14 -3.89
CA ASP A 78 1.55 -9.35 -4.12
C ASP A 78 0.77 -9.89 -5.33
N LEU A 79 1.48 -10.26 -6.41
CA LEU A 79 0.90 -10.90 -7.58
C LEU A 79 0.29 -12.26 -7.25
N SER A 80 0.89 -13.06 -6.37
CA SER A 80 0.33 -14.36 -5.97
C SER A 80 -1.02 -14.22 -5.27
N ILE A 81 -1.19 -13.18 -4.45
CA ILE A 81 -2.47 -12.84 -3.83
C ILE A 81 -3.47 -12.35 -4.89
N GLY A 82 -3.01 -11.49 -5.81
CA GLY A 82 -3.81 -11.04 -6.94
C GLY A 82 -4.32 -12.21 -7.78
N VAL A 83 -3.44 -13.11 -8.23
CA VAL A 83 -3.77 -14.29 -9.03
C VAL A 83 -4.76 -15.22 -8.30
N GLY A 84 -4.68 -15.34 -6.97
CA GLY A 84 -5.64 -16.14 -6.23
C GLY A 84 -7.09 -15.64 -6.32
N THR A 85 -7.32 -14.35 -6.64
CA THR A 85 -8.67 -13.84 -6.91
C THR A 85 -9.28 -14.41 -8.19
N LEU A 86 -8.46 -14.87 -9.16
CA LEU A 86 -8.94 -15.43 -10.42
C LEU A 86 -9.69 -16.75 -10.25
N PHE A 87 -9.49 -17.46 -9.14
CA PHE A 87 -10.25 -18.68 -8.83
C PHE A 87 -11.72 -18.39 -8.51
N PHE A 88 -12.10 -17.13 -8.33
CA PHE A 88 -13.47 -16.73 -8.03
C PHE A 88 -14.06 -15.94 -9.20
N PRO A 89 -15.12 -16.45 -9.86
CA PRO A 89 -15.70 -15.76 -11.00
C PRO A 89 -16.33 -14.43 -10.57
N ALA A 90 -16.03 -13.38 -11.32
CA ALA A 90 -16.54 -12.03 -11.13
C ALA A 90 -17.31 -11.53 -12.37
N THR A 91 -18.19 -10.56 -12.16
CA THR A 91 -18.87 -9.79 -13.21
C THR A 91 -19.10 -8.36 -12.77
N TYR A 92 -19.27 -7.44 -13.72
CA TYR A 92 -19.81 -6.12 -13.43
C TYR A 92 -21.33 -6.16 -13.38
N GLU A 93 -21.90 -5.47 -12.39
CA GLU A 93 -23.32 -5.18 -12.29
C GLU A 93 -23.53 -3.67 -12.34
N TYR A 94 -24.53 -3.22 -13.08
CA TYR A 94 -24.94 -1.81 -13.08
C TYR A 94 -25.94 -1.58 -11.95
N ILE A 95 -25.62 -0.62 -11.09
CA ILE A 95 -26.52 -0.19 -10.02
C ILE A 95 -27.18 1.12 -10.47
N SER A 96 -28.51 1.07 -10.66
CA SER A 96 -29.30 2.21 -11.16
C SER A 96 -29.34 3.38 -10.18
N GLU A 97 -29.33 3.11 -8.88
CA GLU A 97 -29.41 4.10 -7.80
C GLU A 97 -28.20 5.04 -7.78
N THR A 98 -27.00 4.48 -7.81
CA THR A 98 -25.73 5.23 -7.84
C THR A 98 -25.25 5.54 -9.25
N ARG A 99 -25.94 5.03 -10.28
CA ARG A 99 -25.55 5.09 -11.69
C ARG A 99 -24.11 4.64 -11.93
N SER A 100 -23.68 3.60 -11.22
CA SER A 100 -22.30 3.10 -11.24
C SER A 100 -22.21 1.64 -11.63
N LEU A 101 -21.16 1.29 -12.36
CA LEU A 101 -20.76 -0.11 -12.58
C LEU A 101 -19.87 -0.57 -11.43
N ILE A 102 -20.25 -1.68 -10.79
CA ILE A 102 -19.50 -2.25 -9.67
C ILE A 102 -19.14 -3.69 -9.99
N ALA A 103 -17.87 -4.04 -9.82
CA ALA A 103 -17.42 -5.43 -9.90
C ALA A 103 -17.92 -6.20 -8.67
N LYS A 104 -18.46 -7.40 -8.90
CA LYS A 104 -18.98 -8.29 -7.86
C LYS A 104 -18.59 -9.73 -8.16
N TYR A 105 -18.20 -10.46 -7.13
CA TYR A 105 -18.03 -11.91 -7.23
C TYR A 105 -19.38 -12.62 -7.34
N LYS A 106 -19.47 -13.59 -8.24
CA LYS A 106 -20.65 -14.46 -8.39
C LYS A 106 -20.81 -15.45 -7.25
N THR A 107 -19.72 -15.75 -6.55
CA THR A 107 -19.69 -16.73 -5.47
C THR A 107 -19.45 -16.07 -4.12
N LYS A 108 -20.22 -16.49 -3.10
CA LYS A 108 -20.00 -16.08 -1.70
C LYS A 108 -18.67 -16.61 -1.15
N LEU A 109 -18.08 -17.64 -1.78
CA LEU A 109 -16.79 -18.20 -1.34
C LEU A 109 -15.63 -17.19 -1.47
N ALA A 110 -15.75 -16.20 -2.34
CA ALA A 110 -14.75 -15.15 -2.51
C ALA A 110 -14.51 -14.36 -1.22
N VAL A 111 -15.54 -14.24 -0.37
CA VAL A 111 -15.45 -13.53 0.91
C VAL A 111 -14.47 -14.22 1.86
N TYR A 112 -14.42 -15.56 1.88
CA TYR A 112 -13.44 -16.28 2.70
C TYR A 112 -12.01 -16.03 2.22
N TYR A 113 -11.80 -15.90 0.91
CA TYR A 113 -10.49 -15.55 0.38
C TYR A 113 -10.09 -14.11 0.76
N MET A 114 -11.02 -13.15 0.68
CA MET A 114 -10.81 -11.78 1.17
C MET A 114 -10.44 -11.72 2.64
N ILE A 115 -11.14 -12.47 3.49
CA ILE A 115 -10.79 -12.61 4.91
C ILE A 115 -9.38 -13.18 5.05
N PHE A 116 -9.07 -14.25 4.32
CA PHE A 116 -7.78 -14.92 4.40
C PHE A 116 -6.61 -14.00 4.03
N TYR A 117 -6.58 -13.42 2.84
CA TYR A 117 -5.45 -12.57 2.46
C TYR A 117 -5.53 -11.20 3.13
N GLY A 118 -6.72 -10.62 3.22
CA GLY A 118 -6.91 -9.24 3.61
C GLY A 118 -6.92 -9.01 5.12
N LEU A 119 -7.46 -9.95 5.90
CA LEU A 119 -7.41 -9.88 7.37
C LEU A 119 -6.26 -10.70 7.93
N THR A 120 -6.13 -11.98 7.54
CA THR A 120 -5.14 -12.88 8.16
C THR A 120 -3.72 -12.56 7.69
N ILE A 121 -3.43 -12.62 6.39
CA ILE A 121 -2.07 -12.39 5.87
C ILE A 121 -1.62 -10.95 6.17
N ASN A 122 -2.41 -9.95 5.77
CA ASN A 122 -2.05 -8.54 5.99
C ASN A 122 -2.03 -8.18 7.49
N GLY A 123 -2.89 -8.80 8.31
CA GLY A 123 -2.85 -8.64 9.77
C GLY A 123 -1.53 -9.15 10.38
N ILE A 124 -1.05 -10.33 9.96
CA ILE A 124 0.26 -10.85 10.37
C ILE A 124 1.38 -9.89 9.95
N ILE A 125 1.33 -9.39 8.71
CA ILE A 125 2.31 -8.42 8.20
C ILE A 125 2.33 -7.15 9.06
N ILE A 126 1.18 -6.64 9.49
CA ILE A 126 1.08 -5.48 10.39
C ILE A 126 1.68 -5.77 11.75
N ILE A 127 1.37 -6.92 12.34
CA ILE A 127 1.91 -7.30 13.66
C ILE A 127 3.44 -7.36 13.61
N ILE A 128 4.00 -8.00 12.57
CA ILE A 128 5.46 -8.07 12.38
C ILE A 128 6.04 -6.67 12.16
N SER A 129 5.39 -5.84 11.34
CA SER A 129 5.83 -4.45 11.09
C SER A 129 5.81 -3.60 12.35
N PHE A 130 4.80 -3.77 13.20
CA PHE A 130 4.69 -3.11 14.49
C PHE A 130 5.86 -3.50 15.40
N ILE A 131 6.11 -4.79 15.56
CA ILE A 131 7.23 -5.31 16.37
C ILE A 131 8.56 -4.73 15.86
N LEU A 132 8.79 -4.73 14.54
CA LEU A 132 10.01 -4.16 13.95
C LEU A 132 10.13 -2.65 14.20
N ASN A 133 9.05 -1.88 14.13
CA ASN A 133 9.07 -0.46 14.45
C ASN A 133 9.35 -0.20 15.94
N VAL A 134 8.76 -0.97 16.84
CA VAL A 134 9.07 -0.88 18.28
C VAL A 134 10.54 -1.20 18.53
N LEU A 135 11.06 -2.27 17.92
CA LEU A 135 12.48 -2.64 18.03
C LEU A 135 13.41 -1.57 17.44
N ASN A 136 13.01 -0.91 16.36
CA ASN A 136 13.74 0.23 15.78
C ASN A 136 13.89 1.34 16.81
N TRP A 137 12.78 1.79 17.39
CA TRP A 137 12.77 2.86 18.39
C TRP A 137 13.56 2.49 19.64
N TYR A 138 13.39 1.28 20.15
CA TYR A 138 14.16 0.78 21.29
C TYR A 138 15.67 0.81 21.02
N THR A 139 16.09 0.36 19.82
CA THR A 139 17.52 0.34 19.46
C THR A 139 18.08 1.75 19.24
N ILE A 140 17.30 2.68 18.69
CA ILE A 140 17.69 4.10 18.56
C ILE A 140 17.84 4.71 19.96
N TYR A 141 16.87 4.49 20.85
CA TYR A 141 16.89 5.01 22.22
C TYR A 141 18.12 4.55 22.99
N LYS A 142 18.46 3.25 22.92
CA LYS A 142 19.65 2.70 23.58
C LYS A 142 20.98 3.29 23.06
N LYS A 143 21.00 3.80 21.82
CA LYS A 143 22.19 4.42 21.21
C LYS A 143 22.27 5.93 21.40
N LYS A 144 21.25 6.56 22.00
CA LYS A 144 21.14 8.01 22.14
C LYS A 144 22.33 8.62 22.89
N ASP A 145 22.89 7.88 23.85
CA ASP A 145 23.98 8.35 24.71
C ASP A 145 25.25 8.79 23.95
N ASN A 146 25.43 8.29 22.72
CA ASN A 146 26.59 8.63 21.88
C ASN A 146 26.45 9.95 21.09
N ASN A 147 25.35 10.70 21.26
CA ASN A 147 25.05 12.05 20.72
C ASN A 147 25.56 12.40 19.30
N SER A 148 25.67 11.39 18.44
CA SER A 148 26.34 11.51 17.15
C SER A 148 25.41 12.00 16.04
N VAL A 149 25.96 12.61 14.99
CA VAL A 149 25.22 12.97 13.77
C VAL A 149 24.46 11.77 13.17
N LYS A 150 24.99 10.55 13.34
CA LYS A 150 24.34 9.31 12.91
C LYS A 150 23.00 9.09 13.62
N THR A 151 22.93 9.37 14.92
CA THR A 151 21.71 9.25 15.72
C THR A 151 20.59 10.18 15.21
N LYS A 152 20.92 11.41 14.78
CA LYS A 152 19.92 12.34 14.21
C LYS A 152 19.29 11.79 12.92
N LYS A 153 20.12 11.25 12.01
CA LYS A 153 19.61 10.62 10.77
C LYS A 153 18.73 9.40 11.09
N ASP A 154 19.16 8.56 12.03
CA ASP A 154 18.40 7.38 12.43
C ASP A 154 17.01 7.73 12.99
N ILE A 155 16.90 8.81 13.77
CA ILE A 155 15.61 9.32 14.26
C ILE A 155 14.71 9.73 13.10
N VAL A 156 15.22 10.49 12.13
CA VAL A 156 14.43 10.94 10.97
C VAL A 156 13.92 9.76 10.14
N TYR A 157 14.78 8.78 9.86
CA TYR A 157 14.35 7.58 9.14
C TYR A 157 13.42 6.69 9.96
N GLY A 158 13.63 6.56 11.27
CA GLY A 158 12.73 5.83 12.16
C GLY A 158 11.34 6.48 12.26
N PHE A 159 11.29 7.81 12.24
CA PHE A 159 10.04 8.55 12.16
C PHE A 159 9.33 8.32 10.82
N TYR A 160 10.06 8.33 9.70
CA TYR A 160 9.49 8.00 8.40
C TYR A 160 8.89 6.58 8.37
N THR A 161 9.61 5.56 8.86
CA THR A 161 9.07 4.19 8.89
C THR A 161 7.84 4.07 9.78
N PHE A 162 7.83 4.79 10.91
CA PHE A 162 6.68 4.84 11.80
C PHE A 162 5.45 5.49 11.13
N ILE A 163 5.63 6.60 10.43
CA ILE A 163 4.56 7.29 9.71
C ILE A 163 4.00 6.43 8.56
N THR A 164 4.86 5.75 7.80
CA THR A 164 4.42 4.78 6.79
C THR A 164 3.63 3.64 7.44
N PHE A 165 4.07 3.13 8.60
CA PHE A 165 3.33 2.12 9.36
C PHE A 165 1.94 2.60 9.80
N ILE A 166 1.82 3.83 10.34
CA ILE A 166 0.52 4.41 10.69
C ILE A 166 -0.39 4.53 9.47
N SER A 167 0.16 4.93 8.32
CA SER A 167 -0.59 5.03 7.07
C SER A 167 -1.12 3.66 6.62
N THR A 168 -0.30 2.61 6.74
CA THR A 168 -0.71 1.21 6.49
C THR A 168 -1.78 0.74 7.48
N LEU A 169 -1.69 1.14 8.76
CA LEU A 169 -2.67 0.78 9.77
C LEU A 169 -4.04 1.40 9.46
N LEU A 170 -4.09 2.65 9.01
CA LEU A 170 -5.34 3.27 8.56
C LEU A 170 -5.96 2.53 7.37
N TYR A 171 -5.13 2.08 6.42
CA TYR A 171 -5.58 1.26 5.30
C TYR A 171 -6.15 -0.09 5.77
N TYR A 172 -5.52 -0.71 6.77
CA TYR A 172 -6.03 -1.93 7.38
C TYR A 172 -7.39 -1.70 8.05
N THR A 173 -7.54 -0.62 8.81
CA THR A 173 -8.81 -0.26 9.45
C THR A 173 -9.91 -0.08 8.41
N TYR A 174 -9.65 0.63 7.31
CA TYR A 174 -10.56 0.70 6.17
C TYR A 174 -10.97 -0.69 5.69
N TYR A 175 -9.99 -1.57 5.46
CA TYR A 175 -10.27 -2.90 4.93
C TYR A 175 -11.09 -3.77 5.90
N VAL A 176 -10.76 -3.72 7.20
CA VAL A 176 -11.51 -4.39 8.26
C VAL A 176 -12.97 -3.92 8.28
N LEU A 177 -13.20 -2.59 8.26
CA LEU A 177 -14.54 -2.03 8.23
C LEU A 177 -15.31 -2.47 6.98
N ARG A 178 -14.66 -2.48 5.81
CA ARG A 178 -15.27 -2.93 4.56
C ARG A 178 -15.66 -4.40 4.60
N VAL A 179 -14.82 -5.27 5.16
CA VAL A 179 -15.13 -6.70 5.32
C VAL A 179 -16.27 -6.91 6.31
N ILE A 180 -16.26 -6.21 7.45
CA ILE A 180 -17.34 -6.28 8.45
C ILE A 180 -18.65 -5.82 7.84
N GLY A 181 -18.69 -4.68 7.14
CA GLY A 181 -19.89 -4.19 6.48
C GLY A 181 -20.42 -5.14 5.41
N THR A 182 -19.53 -5.80 4.66
CA THR A 182 -19.91 -6.80 3.66
C THR A 182 -20.50 -8.08 4.31
N LEU A 183 -19.96 -8.51 5.46
CA LEU A 183 -20.40 -9.72 6.15
C LEU A 183 -21.66 -9.53 6.99
N SER A 184 -21.77 -8.40 7.69
CA SER A 184 -22.93 -8.06 8.53
C SER A 184 -24.13 -7.62 7.69
N GLY A 185 -23.90 -7.10 6.48
CA GLY A 185 -24.93 -6.44 5.68
C GLY A 185 -25.30 -5.05 6.21
N GLU A 186 -24.61 -4.54 7.23
CA GLU A 186 -24.85 -3.20 7.75
C GLU A 186 -24.19 -2.14 6.86
N GLU A 187 -25.01 -1.26 6.29
CA GLU A 187 -24.58 -0.19 5.38
C GLU A 187 -23.65 0.81 6.07
N ASN A 188 -23.86 1.08 7.37
CA ASN A 188 -23.07 2.03 8.15
C ASN A 188 -21.55 1.75 8.09
N TYR A 189 -21.12 0.48 8.21
CA TYR A 189 -19.69 0.16 8.12
C TYR A 189 -19.13 0.40 6.72
N ASN A 190 -19.93 0.13 5.69
CA ASN A 190 -19.53 0.37 4.30
C ASN A 190 -19.42 1.87 4.02
N GLU A 191 -20.34 2.68 4.54
CA GLU A 191 -20.28 4.15 4.45
C GLU A 191 -19.04 4.71 5.16
N ILE A 192 -18.79 4.31 6.41
CA ILE A 192 -17.60 4.73 7.15
C ILE A 192 -16.33 4.31 6.41
N ALA A 193 -16.28 3.09 5.88
CA ALA A 193 -15.16 2.61 5.08
C ALA A 193 -14.95 3.48 3.81
N ASN A 194 -16.02 3.83 3.10
CA ASN A 194 -15.97 4.68 1.91
C ASN A 194 -15.47 6.11 2.22
N ILE A 195 -15.85 6.65 3.37
CA ILE A 195 -15.34 7.94 3.85
C ILE A 195 -13.85 7.81 4.20
N LEU A 196 -13.49 6.78 4.96
CA LEU A 196 -12.13 6.55 5.44
C LEU A 196 -11.15 6.35 4.28
N ILE A 197 -11.50 5.59 3.23
CA ILE A 197 -10.60 5.34 2.11
C ILE A 197 -10.21 6.64 1.38
N THR A 198 -11.12 7.60 1.25
CA THR A 198 -10.82 8.90 0.62
C THR A 198 -9.70 9.60 1.37
N TYR A 199 -9.82 9.72 2.70
CA TYR A 199 -8.78 10.34 3.53
C TYR A 199 -7.49 9.51 3.57
N VAL A 200 -7.60 8.18 3.64
CA VAL A 200 -6.42 7.30 3.68
C VAL A 200 -5.61 7.41 2.40
N VAL A 201 -6.26 7.45 1.23
CA VAL A 201 -5.56 7.60 -0.06
C VAL A 201 -4.81 8.93 -0.12
N GLU A 202 -5.43 10.02 0.34
CA GLU A 202 -4.78 11.33 0.43
C GLU A 202 -3.60 11.32 1.40
N VAL A 203 -3.79 10.80 2.62
CA VAL A 203 -2.72 10.68 3.61
C VAL A 203 -1.57 9.85 3.06
N VAL A 204 -1.83 8.65 2.55
CA VAL A 204 -0.78 7.75 2.04
C VAL A 204 -0.02 8.36 0.86
N SER A 205 -0.72 9.01 -0.07
CA SER A 205 -0.11 9.60 -1.27
C SER A 205 0.72 10.84 -0.95
N LEU A 206 0.20 11.75 -0.13
CA LEU A 206 0.88 12.99 0.23
C LEU A 206 1.99 12.72 1.24
N VAL A 207 1.70 12.02 2.34
CA VAL A 207 2.63 11.81 3.44
C VAL A 207 3.86 11.07 2.97
N ASN A 208 3.73 9.91 2.32
CA ASN A 208 4.91 9.14 1.90
C ASN A 208 5.78 9.93 0.91
N PHE A 209 5.17 10.61 -0.06
CA PHE A 209 5.90 11.39 -1.06
C PHE A 209 6.62 12.60 -0.44
N TYR A 210 5.92 13.44 0.32
CA TYR A 210 6.51 14.63 0.92
C TYR A 210 7.52 14.30 2.01
N PHE A 211 7.28 13.26 2.82
CA PHE A 211 8.30 12.81 3.77
C PHE A 211 9.54 12.32 3.05
N LEU A 212 9.41 11.53 1.99
CA LEU A 212 10.58 11.07 1.23
C LEU A 212 11.38 12.25 0.67
N LEU A 213 10.72 13.34 0.25
CA LEU A 213 11.39 14.57 -0.17
C LEU A 213 12.10 15.29 0.97
N ILE A 214 11.46 15.42 2.14
CA ILE A 214 12.08 16.04 3.32
C ILE A 214 13.34 15.26 3.70
N VAL A 215 13.24 13.93 3.74
CA VAL A 215 14.31 13.03 4.19
C VAL A 215 15.43 12.89 3.15
N SER A 216 15.12 12.82 1.85
CA SER A 216 16.10 12.59 0.79
C SER A 216 16.54 13.89 0.11
N GLN A 217 17.74 14.37 0.47
CA GLN A 217 18.36 15.51 -0.21
C GLN A 217 18.62 15.24 -1.70
N ASP A 218 18.99 14.01 -2.05
CA ASP A 218 19.29 13.63 -3.43
C ASP A 218 18.02 13.64 -4.29
N LEU A 219 16.90 13.14 -3.75
CA LEU A 219 15.62 13.20 -4.45
C LEU A 219 15.19 14.66 -4.69
N ARG A 220 15.35 15.54 -3.71
CA ARG A 220 15.09 16.98 -3.90
C ARG A 220 15.92 17.58 -5.01
N LYS A 221 17.22 17.29 -5.06
CA LYS A 221 18.11 17.76 -6.13
C LYS A 221 17.68 17.24 -7.50
N LEU A 222 17.27 15.97 -7.59
CA LEU A 222 16.78 15.38 -8.83
C LEU A 222 15.48 16.04 -9.31
N ILE A 223 14.52 16.28 -8.42
CA ILE A 223 13.27 16.98 -8.76
C ILE A 223 13.55 18.42 -9.19
N LEU A 224 14.42 19.13 -8.47
CA LEU A 224 14.82 20.50 -8.86
C LEU A 224 15.52 20.53 -10.23
N LYS A 225 16.39 19.57 -10.50
CA LYS A 225 17.04 19.44 -11.82
C LYS A 225 16.02 19.15 -12.92
N PHE A 226 15.08 18.25 -12.67
CA PHE A 226 14.04 17.88 -13.63
C PHE A 226 13.10 19.05 -13.93
N THR A 227 12.62 19.75 -12.89
CA THR A 227 11.77 20.95 -13.03
C THR A 227 12.48 22.08 -13.76
N TYR A 228 13.76 22.32 -13.45
CA TYR A 228 14.59 23.28 -14.18
C TYR A 228 14.72 22.94 -15.67
N LEU A 229 14.95 21.66 -16.01
CA LEU A 229 15.02 21.20 -17.41
C LEU A 229 13.68 21.37 -18.15
N LEU A 230 12.55 21.14 -17.47
CA LEU A 230 11.23 21.36 -18.05
C LEU A 230 10.96 22.84 -18.34
N ILE A 231 11.33 23.73 -17.41
CA ILE A 231 11.18 25.18 -17.58
C ILE A 231 12.10 25.68 -18.70
N LYS A 232 13.37 25.24 -18.71
CA LYS A 232 14.33 25.63 -19.74
C LYS A 232 13.95 25.15 -21.14
N LYS A 233 13.36 23.96 -21.29
CA LYS A 233 12.91 23.46 -22.61
C LYS A 233 11.74 24.27 -23.19
N LYS A 234 11.04 25.04 -22.35
CA LYS A 234 9.88 25.84 -22.75
C LYS A 234 10.26 27.25 -23.22
N ASN A 235 11.49 27.69 -22.98
CA ASN A 235 12.04 28.99 -23.38
C ASN A 235 13.13 28.82 -24.44
#